data_AF-A0A6I3UU24-F1
#
_entry.id   AF-A0A6I3UU24-F1
#
_cell.length_a   1.000
_cell.length_b   1.000
_cell.length_c   1.000
_cell.angle_alpha   90.00
_cell.angle_beta   90.00
_cell.angle_gamma   90.00
#
_symmetry.space_group_name_H-M   'P 1'
#
loop_
_entity.id
_entity.type
_entity.pdbx_description
1 polymer ?
#
loop_
_entity_poly.entity_id
_entity_poly.type
_entity_poly.pdbx_seq_one_letter_code
_entity_poly.pdbx_strand_id
1 'polypeptide(L)'
;NETVVLDSKNLVELYNEEKLIKEKELPTEEVVWKSYQDFKRNRNAVHEFEVELNLNQIEEVVDDGMYIKVQFGIRQEGLIFVPNIQINMEEEKVKVFLRETSSYYVYHKDSAEKNRFMKGKTLIRQFNLQY
;
A
#
# COMPACT_ATOMS: atom_id res chain seq x y z
N ASN A 1 41.16 -1.41 37.21
CA ASN A 1 40.62 -0.04 37.30
C ASN A 1 41.37 0.86 36.34
N GLU A 2 41.09 0.74 35.05
CA GLU A 2 41.64 1.65 34.04
C GLU A 2 40.64 2.80 33.88
N THR A 3 40.96 3.92 34.50
CA THR A 3 40.29 5.19 34.25
C THR A 3 40.61 5.60 32.82
N VAL A 4 39.63 5.49 31.92
CA VAL A 4 39.70 6.04 30.57
C VAL A 4 39.86 7.55 30.70
N VAL A 5 41.09 8.02 30.48
CA VAL A 5 41.40 9.45 30.40
C VAL A 5 40.78 9.93 29.09
N LEU A 6 39.58 10.51 29.19
CA LEU A 6 38.93 11.18 28.06
C LEU A 6 39.80 12.38 27.66
N ASP A 7 40.48 12.27 26.52
CA ASP A 7 41.28 13.33 25.94
C ASP A 7 40.36 14.54 25.65
N SER A 8 40.69 15.67 26.28
CA SER A 8 39.95 16.94 26.15
C SER A 8 39.74 17.39 24.70
N LYS A 9 40.65 17.03 23.78
CA LYS A 9 40.50 17.33 22.34
C LYS A 9 39.31 16.59 21.72
N ASN A 10 39.10 15.34 22.11
CA ASN A 10 38.04 14.47 21.61
C ASN A 10 36.65 14.93 22.12
N LEU A 11 36.61 15.48 23.34
CA LEU A 11 35.38 16.07 23.91
C LEU A 11 34.95 17.36 23.21
N VAL A 12 35.91 18.19 22.77
CA VAL A 12 35.62 19.43 22.02
C VAL A 12 35.13 19.11 20.61
N GLU A 13 35.71 18.10 19.96
CA GLU A 13 35.24 17.61 18.66
C GLU A 13 33.82 17.05 18.75
N LEU A 14 33.53 16.18 19.73
CA LEU A 14 32.18 15.67 19.99
C LEU A 14 31.17 16.78 20.30
N TYR A 15 31.53 17.77 21.10
CA TYR A 15 30.67 18.92 21.39
C TYR A 15 30.38 19.74 20.13
N ASN A 16 31.39 19.97 19.29
CA ASN A 16 31.23 20.71 18.04
C ASN A 16 30.40 19.92 17.01
N GLU A 17 30.56 18.60 16.91
CA GLU A 17 29.74 17.74 16.07
C GLU A 17 28.28 17.71 16.52
N GLU A 18 28.02 17.55 17.82
CA GLU A 18 26.65 17.64 18.36
C GLU A 18 26.04 19.02 18.13
N LYS A 19 26.83 20.08 18.29
CA LYS A 19 26.39 21.45 18.03
C LYS A 19 26.07 21.64 16.55
N LEU A 20 26.90 21.15 15.63
CA LEU A 20 26.65 21.17 14.18
C LEU A 20 25.43 20.35 13.77
N ILE A 21 25.16 19.21 14.43
CA ILE A 21 23.96 18.39 14.20
C ILE A 21 22.71 19.10 14.73
N LYS A 22 22.80 19.82 15.85
CA LYS A 22 21.72 20.65 16.40
C LYS A 22 21.53 21.97 15.63
N GLU A 23 22.59 22.50 15.03
CA GLU A 23 22.60 23.69 14.16
C GLU A 23 22.27 23.38 12.70
N LYS A 24 22.19 22.10 12.29
CA LYS A 24 21.45 21.74 11.08
C LYS A 24 20.01 22.15 11.33
N GLU A 25 19.67 23.35 10.85
CA GLU A 25 18.37 23.97 11.03
C GLU A 25 17.29 22.94 10.72
N LEU A 26 16.46 22.64 11.73
CA LEU A 26 15.27 21.84 11.50
C LEU A 26 14.48 22.55 10.39
N PRO A 27 14.05 21.82 9.34
CA PRO A 27 13.32 22.43 8.25
C PRO A 27 12.14 23.20 8.82
N THR A 28 11.93 24.43 8.35
CA THR A 28 10.80 25.26 8.75
C THR A 28 9.49 24.53 8.50
N GLU A 29 8.46 24.85 9.29
CA GLU A 29 7.15 24.22 9.20
C GLU A 29 6.58 24.27 7.77
N GLU A 30 6.81 25.37 7.04
CA GLU A 30 6.42 25.50 5.63
C GLU A 30 7.10 24.47 4.71
N VAL A 31 8.39 24.19 4.93
CA VAL A 31 9.14 23.20 4.14
C VAL A 31 8.67 21.78 4.44
N VAL A 32 8.41 21.48 5.71
CA VAL A 32 7.82 20.20 6.14
C VAL A 32 6.41 20.03 5.58
N TRP A 33 5.59 21.08 5.66
CA TRP A 33 4.22 21.08 5.14
C TRP A 33 4.19 20.91 3.62
N LYS A 34 5.03 21.64 2.88
CA LYS A 34 5.15 21.50 1.43
C LYS A 34 5.61 20.10 1.03
N SER A 35 6.62 19.56 1.71
CA SER A 35 7.10 18.18 1.48
C SER A 35 6.03 17.13 1.77
N TYR A 36 5.22 17.33 2.82
CA TYR A 36 4.07 16.48 3.12
C TYR A 36 2.97 16.58 2.06
N GLN A 37 2.65 17.79 1.59
CA GLN A 37 1.65 18.00 0.54
C GLN A 37 2.10 17.38 -0.79
N ASP A 38 3.36 17.54 -1.17
CA ASP A 38 3.93 16.93 -2.38
C ASP A 38 4.00 15.41 -2.26
N PHE A 39 4.38 14.88 -1.09
CA PHE A 39 4.30 13.45 -0.78
C PHE A 39 2.87 12.92 -0.89
N LYS A 40 1.89 13.64 -0.34
CA LYS A 40 0.46 13.29 -0.39
C LYS A 40 -0.08 13.36 -1.81
N ARG A 41 0.30 14.37 -2.61
CA ARG A 41 -0.07 14.49 -4.03
C ARG A 41 0.53 13.36 -4.87
N ASN A 42 1.81 13.04 -4.68
CA ASN A 42 2.45 11.92 -5.36
C ASN A 42 1.83 10.56 -4.96
N ARG A 43 1.42 10.40 -3.70
CA ARG A 43 0.62 9.25 -3.21
C ARG A 43 -0.82 9.23 -3.71
N ASN A 44 -1.41 10.38 -4.02
CA ASN A 44 -2.78 10.47 -4.54
C ASN A 44 -2.83 10.36 -6.06
N ALA A 45 -1.74 10.71 -6.75
CA ALA A 45 -1.51 10.43 -8.18
C ALA A 45 -1.26 8.93 -8.47
N VAL A 46 -1.45 8.07 -7.46
CA VAL A 46 -1.23 6.63 -7.55
C VAL A 46 -2.07 6.02 -8.66
N HIS A 47 -1.37 5.28 -9.52
CA HIS A 47 -1.90 4.49 -10.62
C HIS A 47 -3.11 3.67 -10.16
N GLU A 48 -4.24 3.89 -10.84
CA GLU A 48 -5.27 2.88 -10.97
C GLU A 48 -4.76 1.83 -11.95
N PHE A 49 -4.82 0.57 -11.53
CA PHE A 49 -4.41 -0.56 -12.33
C PHE A 49 -5.65 -1.19 -12.93
N GLU A 50 -5.66 -1.27 -14.25
CA GLU A 50 -6.63 -2.05 -15.01
C GLU A 50 -6.28 -3.53 -14.90
N VAL A 51 -7.23 -4.33 -14.41
CA VAL A 51 -7.12 -5.78 -14.32
C VAL A 51 -8.24 -6.39 -15.15
N GLU A 52 -7.88 -7.15 -16.18
CA GLU A 52 -8.83 -7.93 -16.97
C GLU A 52 -9.18 -9.21 -16.21
N LEU A 53 -10.48 -9.48 -16.05
CA LEU A 53 -11.00 -10.65 -15.36
C LEU A 53 -11.38 -11.74 -16.35
N ASN A 54 -11.06 -12.98 -15.98
CA ASN A 54 -11.67 -14.15 -16.59
C ASN A 54 -13.07 -14.37 -16.02
N LEU A 55 -14.01 -14.85 -16.85
CA LEU A 55 -15.40 -15.11 -16.41
C LEU A 55 -15.49 -16.06 -15.20
N ASN A 56 -14.57 -17.01 -15.08
CA ASN A 56 -14.52 -17.95 -13.95
C ASN A 56 -14.10 -17.30 -12.61
N GLN A 57 -13.51 -16.11 -12.65
CA GLN A 57 -13.14 -15.33 -11.46
C GLN A 57 -14.34 -14.57 -10.89
N ILE A 58 -15.37 -14.32 -11.68
CA ILE A 58 -16.60 -13.68 -11.21
C ILE A 58 -17.40 -14.75 -10.45
N GLU A 59 -17.64 -14.52 -9.17
CA GLU A 59 -18.47 -15.41 -8.36
C GLU A 59 -19.94 -15.01 -8.45
N GLU A 60 -20.22 -13.72 -8.30
CA GLU A 60 -21.59 -13.20 -8.28
C GLU A 60 -21.61 -11.76 -8.78
N VAL A 61 -22.67 -11.41 -9.50
CA VAL A 61 -22.97 -10.05 -9.94
C VAL A 61 -24.21 -9.58 -9.18
N VAL A 62 -24.12 -8.44 -8.53
CA VAL A 62 -25.19 -7.82 -7.77
C VAL A 62 -25.44 -6.39 -8.27
N ASP A 63 -26.54 -5.78 -7.87
CA ASP A 63 -26.92 -4.45 -8.35
C ASP A 63 -25.84 -3.38 -8.12
N ASP A 64 -25.10 -3.46 -7.01
CA ASP A 64 -24.08 -2.48 -6.62
C ASP A 64 -22.64 -2.81 -7.07
N GLY A 65 -22.40 -4.00 -7.63
CA GLY A 65 -21.05 -4.45 -7.94
C GLY A 65 -20.91 -5.95 -8.22
N MET A 66 -19.67 -6.44 -8.12
CA MET A 66 -19.34 -7.85 -8.36
C MET A 66 -18.48 -8.42 -7.25
N TYR A 67 -18.71 -9.69 -6.93
CA TYR A 67 -17.81 -10.49 -6.11
C TYR A 67 -16.82 -11.24 -7.00
N ILE A 68 -15.53 -11.05 -6.74
CA ILE A 68 -14.43 -11.60 -7.55
C ILE A 68 -13.57 -12.52 -6.69
N LYS A 69 -13.29 -13.72 -7.21
CA LYS A 69 -12.38 -14.70 -6.62
C LYS A 69 -10.95 -14.20 -6.72
N VAL A 70 -10.28 -14.20 -5.58
CA VAL A 70 -8.87 -13.90 -5.44
C VAL A 70 -8.16 -15.04 -4.73
N GLN A 71 -6.98 -15.40 -5.22
CA GLN A 71 -6.06 -16.29 -4.53
C GLN A 71 -4.95 -15.45 -3.91
N PHE A 72 -4.52 -15.76 -2.70
CA PHE A 72 -3.45 -15.02 -2.05
C PHE A 72 -2.55 -15.93 -1.22
N GLY A 73 -1.41 -16.30 -1.80
CA GLY A 73 -0.47 -17.24 -1.16
C GLY A 73 -0.89 -18.70 -1.34
N ILE A 74 -0.28 -19.59 -0.55
CA ILE A 74 -0.43 -21.05 -0.75
C ILE A 74 -1.81 -21.49 -0.26
N ARG A 75 -2.69 -21.88 -1.20
CA ARG A 75 -4.03 -22.45 -0.94
C ARG A 75 -4.98 -21.54 -0.14
N GLN A 76 -4.75 -20.23 -0.12
CA GLN A 76 -5.73 -19.31 0.44
C GLN A 76 -6.47 -18.65 -0.71
N GLU A 77 -7.80 -18.76 -0.66
CA GLU A 77 -8.71 -18.10 -1.58
C GLU A 77 -9.72 -17.26 -0.81
N GLY A 78 -10.27 -16.27 -1.48
CA GLY A 78 -11.32 -15.42 -0.95
C GLY A 78 -12.04 -14.68 -2.04
N LEU A 79 -13.00 -13.86 -1.63
CA LEU A 79 -13.77 -12.99 -2.49
C LEU A 79 -13.47 -11.54 -2.12
N ILE A 80 -13.38 -10.67 -3.11
CA ILE A 80 -13.46 -9.23 -2.91
C ILE A 80 -14.74 -8.71 -3.53
N PHE A 81 -15.32 -7.69 -2.91
CA PHE A 81 -16.38 -6.91 -3.53
C PHE A 81 -15.76 -5.74 -4.30
N VAL A 82 -16.15 -5.57 -5.56
CA VAL A 82 -15.77 -4.43 -6.40
C VAL A 82 -17.04 -3.69 -6.82
N PRO A 83 -17.20 -2.40 -6.46
CA PRO A 83 -18.36 -1.61 -6.84
C PRO A 83 -18.37 -1.30 -8.34
N ASN A 84 -19.56 -1.07 -8.89
CA ASN A 84 -19.76 -0.77 -10.32
C ASN A 84 -18.91 0.39 -10.84
N ILE A 85 -18.65 1.41 -10.02
CA ILE A 85 -17.81 2.56 -10.41
C ILE A 85 -16.35 2.16 -10.74
N GLN A 86 -15.91 0.99 -10.27
CA GLN A 86 -14.58 0.43 -10.52
C GLN A 86 -14.60 -0.66 -11.59
N ILE A 87 -15.74 -0.90 -12.25
CA ILE A 87 -15.90 -1.95 -13.26
C ILE A 87 -16.16 -1.30 -14.62
N ASN A 88 -15.46 -1.78 -15.64
CA ASN A 88 -15.75 -1.46 -17.04
C ASN A 88 -15.99 -2.78 -17.79
N MET A 89 -17.18 -2.92 -18.37
CA MET A 89 -17.55 -4.08 -19.18
C MET A 89 -17.52 -3.68 -20.65
N GLU A 90 -16.59 -4.25 -21.39
CA GLU A 90 -16.52 -4.20 -22.86
C GLU A 90 -17.03 -5.55 -23.41
N GLU A 91 -17.45 -5.61 -24.68
CA GLU A 91 -18.22 -6.71 -25.32
C GLU A 91 -17.97 -8.13 -24.77
N GLU A 92 -16.71 -8.54 -24.61
CA GLU A 92 -16.32 -9.84 -24.06
C GLU A 92 -15.32 -9.75 -22.89
N LYS A 93 -15.07 -8.54 -22.36
CA LYS A 93 -14.01 -8.28 -21.38
C LYS A 93 -14.55 -7.53 -20.18
N VAL A 94 -14.36 -8.09 -19.00
CA VAL A 94 -14.65 -7.40 -17.73
C VAL A 94 -13.34 -6.88 -17.16
N LYS A 95 -13.24 -5.56 -17.01
CA LYS A 95 -12.07 -4.88 -16.47
C LYS A 95 -12.41 -4.26 -15.11
N VAL A 96 -11.49 -4.37 -14.17
CA VAL A 96 -11.61 -3.73 -12.85
C VAL A 96 -10.44 -2.80 -12.57
N PHE A 97 -10.75 -1.64 -11.97
CA PHE A 97 -9.78 -0.61 -11.64
C PHE A 97 -9.44 -0.66 -10.16
N LEU A 98 -8.21 -1.08 -9.84
CA LEU A 98 -7.75 -1.27 -8.48
C LEU A 98 -6.59 -0.32 -8.17
N ARG A 99 -6.57 0.24 -6.96
CA ARG A 99 -5.53 1.16 -6.49
C ARG A 99 -4.57 0.42 -5.59
N GLU A 100 -3.27 0.50 -5.89
CA GLU A 100 -2.24 -0.15 -5.07
C GLU A 100 -2.23 0.31 -3.61
N THR A 101 -2.54 1.59 -3.37
CA THR A 101 -2.56 2.21 -2.04
C THR A 101 -3.82 1.92 -1.24
N SER A 102 -4.90 1.49 -1.89
CA SER A 102 -6.14 1.13 -1.23
C SER A 102 -6.03 -0.20 -0.49
N SER A 103 -6.93 -0.39 0.48
CA SER A 103 -7.13 -1.65 1.17
C SER A 103 -8.47 -2.23 0.74
N TYR A 104 -8.46 -3.52 0.39
CA TYR A 104 -9.61 -4.28 -0.05
C TYR A 104 -9.98 -5.29 1.02
N TYR A 105 -11.28 -5.44 1.30
CA TYR A 105 -11.75 -6.44 2.24
C TYR A 105 -11.93 -7.77 1.53
N VAL A 106 -11.28 -8.80 2.06
CA VAL A 106 -11.29 -10.15 1.51
C VAL A 106 -12.16 -11.03 2.41
N TYR A 107 -13.25 -11.54 1.83
CA TYR A 107 -14.15 -12.51 2.43
C TYR A 107 -13.61 -13.91 2.22
N HIS A 108 -13.40 -14.66 3.30
CA HIS A 108 -13.06 -16.07 3.23
C HIS A 108 -14.36 -16.89 3.14
N LYS A 109 -14.44 -17.83 2.20
CA LYS A 109 -15.66 -18.61 1.94
C LYS A 109 -16.14 -19.40 3.16
N ASP A 110 -15.22 -20.06 3.86
CA ASP A 110 -15.61 -20.98 4.95
C ASP A 110 -15.70 -20.36 6.35
N SER A 111 -15.12 -19.18 6.59
CA SER A 111 -14.99 -18.66 7.95
C SER A 111 -14.78 -17.15 7.99
N ALA A 112 -15.74 -16.45 8.59
CA ALA A 112 -15.68 -14.99 8.73
C ALA A 112 -14.51 -14.50 9.59
N GLU A 113 -14.00 -15.32 10.51
CA GLU A 113 -12.83 -14.97 11.35
C GLU A 113 -11.54 -14.85 10.52
N LYS A 114 -11.49 -15.46 9.34
CA LYS A 114 -10.35 -15.38 8.41
C LYS A 114 -10.42 -14.19 7.47
N ASN A 115 -11.54 -13.46 7.48
CA ASN A 115 -11.71 -12.24 6.69
C ASN A 115 -10.65 -11.22 7.09
N ARG A 116 -10.14 -10.49 6.11
CA ARG A 116 -9.04 -9.55 6.36
C ARG A 116 -8.98 -8.46 5.32
N PHE A 117 -8.34 -7.35 5.69
CA PHE A 117 -7.93 -6.35 4.72
C PHE A 117 -6.64 -6.78 4.03
N MET A 118 -6.61 -6.64 2.71
CA MET A 118 -5.43 -6.82 1.87
C MET A 118 -5.05 -5.50 1.21
N LYS A 119 -3.75 -5.25 1.03
CA LYS A 119 -3.29 -4.08 0.27
C LYS A 119 -3.48 -4.32 -1.23
N GLY A 120 -3.94 -3.29 -1.94
CA GLY A 120 -4.15 -3.34 -3.39
C GLY A 120 -2.92 -3.83 -4.14
N LYS A 121 -1.72 -3.37 -3.76
CA LYS A 121 -0.45 -3.85 -4.33
C LYS A 121 -0.28 -5.37 -4.25
N THR A 122 -0.66 -5.98 -3.13
CA THR A 122 -0.58 -7.43 -2.96
C THR A 122 -1.61 -8.12 -3.84
N LEU A 123 -2.83 -7.60 -3.86
CA LEU A 123 -3.98 -8.17 -4.56
C LEU A 123 -3.82 -8.10 -6.08
N ILE A 124 -3.43 -6.95 -6.63
CA ILE A 124 -3.14 -6.74 -8.07
C ILE A 124 -2.09 -7.73 -8.57
N ARG A 125 -1.05 -7.98 -7.77
CA ARG A 125 -0.02 -8.97 -8.11
C ARG A 125 -0.59 -10.38 -8.25
N GLN A 126 -1.63 -10.75 -7.49
CA GLN A 126 -2.22 -12.08 -7.59
C GLN A 126 -3.04 -12.28 -8.87
N PHE A 127 -3.68 -11.22 -9.37
CA PHE A 127 -4.38 -11.28 -10.66
C PHE A 127 -3.40 -11.50 -11.84
N ASN A 128 -2.22 -10.88 -11.80
CA ASN A 128 -1.21 -10.99 -12.85
C ASN A 128 -0.37 -12.29 -12.80
N LEU A 129 -0.56 -13.15 -11.79
CA LEU A 129 0.20 -14.41 -11.65
C LEU A 129 -0.50 -15.62 -12.26
N GLN A 130 -1.71 -15.46 -12.81
CA GLN A 130 -2.42 -16.51 -13.52
C GLN A 130 -1.99 -16.55 -15.00
N TYR A 131 -0.82 -17.14 -15.25
CA TYR A 131 -0.36 -17.55 -16.60
C TYR A 131 -0.16 -19.06 -16.64
#